data_AF-A0A662MQV5-F1
#
_entry.id   AF-A0A662MQV5-F1
#
_cell.length_a   1.000
_cell.length_b   1.000
_cell.length_c   1.000
_cell.angle_alpha   90.00
_cell.angle_beta   90.00
_cell.angle_gamma   90.00
#
_symmetry.space_group_name_H-M   'P 1'
#
loop_
_entity.id
_entity.type
_entity.pdbx_description
1 polymer ?
#
loop_
_entity_poly.entity_id
_entity_poly.type
_entity_poly.pdbx_seq_one_letter_code
_entity_poly.pdbx_strand_id
1 'polypeptide(L)'
;MAGGRKKLTVKDRILLYLFRFRNVDPKMVAPPGLTQEGISSGLKLKRSAIPRALMSLEEEGYIESLLAHVKHFRRRRKVYVLTDRGIERAARLFEEVKDRKILVKTPEEERLMTVRELFSSDIPVGSVLEGINEGMIYVG
;
A
#
# COMPACT_ATOMS: atom_id res chain seq x y z
N MET A 1 18.24 -8.78 -16.88
CA MET A 1 17.47 -7.64 -17.43
C MET A 1 17.34 -6.60 -16.32
N ALA A 2 17.87 -5.40 -16.53
CA ALA A 2 17.88 -4.35 -15.51
C ALA A 2 16.45 -3.83 -15.31
N GLY A 3 15.80 -4.23 -14.21
CA GLY A 3 14.52 -3.66 -13.80
C GLY A 3 14.74 -2.16 -13.57
N GLY A 4 14.29 -1.33 -14.51
CA GLY A 4 14.46 0.11 -14.44
C GLY A 4 13.96 0.67 -13.11
N ARG A 5 14.64 1.72 -12.62
CA ARG A 5 14.33 2.53 -11.41
C ARG A 5 12.98 3.25 -11.53
N LYS A 6 11.90 2.58 -11.91
CA LYS A 6 10.56 3.18 -11.93
C LYS A 6 10.16 3.46 -10.49
N LYS A 7 10.17 4.73 -10.10
CA LYS A 7 9.61 5.19 -8.83
C LYS A 7 8.10 4.94 -8.84
N LEU A 8 7.58 4.42 -7.74
CA LEU A 8 6.15 4.28 -7.51
C LEU A 8 5.52 5.66 -7.38
N THR A 9 4.45 5.88 -8.16
CA THR A 9 3.57 7.04 -7.99
C THR A 9 2.73 6.91 -6.72
N VAL A 10 2.03 7.98 -6.31
CA VAL A 10 1.07 7.91 -5.20
C VAL A 10 -0.02 6.86 -5.47
N LYS A 11 -0.51 6.77 -6.71
CA LYS A 11 -1.52 5.78 -7.12
C LYS A 11 -0.98 4.35 -7.00
N ASP A 12 0.23 4.11 -7.49
CA ASP A 12 0.89 2.81 -7.38
C ASP A 12 1.06 2.38 -5.90
N ARG A 13 1.45 3.32 -5.03
CA ARG A 13 1.57 3.07 -3.59
C ARG A 13 0.23 2.74 -2.94
N ILE A 14 -0.86 3.43 -3.30
CA ILE A 14 -2.20 3.13 -2.81
C ILE A 14 -2.65 1.75 -3.27
N LEU A 15 -2.45 1.39 -4.54
CA LEU A 15 -2.81 0.07 -5.07
C LEU A 15 -2.07 -1.05 -4.34
N LEU A 16 -0.75 -0.93 -4.15
CA LEU A 16 0.04 -1.92 -3.42
C LEU A 16 -0.30 -1.97 -1.92
N TYR A 17 -0.67 -0.85 -1.32
CA TYR A 17 -1.16 -0.79 0.05
C TYR A 17 -2.47 -1.57 0.21
N LEU A 18 -3.46 -1.28 -0.64
CA LEU A 18 -4.76 -1.96 -0.62
C LEU A 18 -4.63 -3.45 -0.98
N PHE A 19 -3.63 -3.82 -1.80
CA PHE A 19 -3.34 -5.21 -2.15
C PHE A 19 -2.96 -6.09 -0.96
N ARG A 20 -2.44 -5.52 0.14
CA ARG A 20 -2.23 -6.25 1.40
C ARG A 20 -3.54 -6.66 2.08
N PHE A 21 -4.64 -5.97 1.77
CA PHE A 21 -5.97 -6.26 2.29
C PHE A 21 -6.84 -7.06 1.32
N ARG A 22 -6.30 -7.55 0.19
CA ARG A 22 -7.09 -8.23 -0.87
C ARG A 22 -7.86 -9.47 -0.40
N ASN A 23 -7.45 -10.10 0.68
CA ASN A 23 -8.10 -11.27 1.26
C ASN A 23 -9.09 -10.91 2.39
N VAL A 24 -9.30 -9.62 2.64
CA VAL A 24 -10.23 -9.13 3.67
C VAL A 24 -11.58 -8.90 3.03
N ASP A 25 -12.63 -9.52 3.56
CA ASP A 25 -14.00 -9.17 3.23
C ASP A 25 -14.42 -7.89 4.01
N PRO A 26 -14.58 -6.74 3.35
CA PRO A 26 -14.94 -5.49 4.01
C PRO A 26 -16.37 -5.51 4.58
N LYS A 27 -17.23 -6.45 4.18
CA LYS A 27 -18.64 -6.55 4.64
C LYS A 27 -18.75 -7.11 6.06
N MET A 28 -17.74 -7.84 6.53
CA MET A 28 -17.68 -8.39 7.88
C MET A 28 -17.29 -7.31 8.89
N VAL A 29 -16.00 -7.00 8.98
CA VAL A 29 -15.44 -5.88 9.75
C VAL A 29 -14.23 -5.36 9.02
N ALA A 30 -14.32 -4.14 8.51
CA ALA A 30 -13.22 -3.53 7.76
C ALA A 30 -12.08 -3.08 8.70
N PRO A 31 -10.82 -3.33 8.35
CA PRO A 31 -9.67 -2.76 9.02
C PRO A 31 -9.65 -1.23 8.91
N PRO A 32 -9.21 -0.49 9.95
CA PRO A 32 -9.04 0.97 9.88
C PRO A 32 -8.16 1.43 8.71
N GLY A 33 -7.20 0.59 8.30
CA GLY A 33 -6.32 0.84 7.16
C GLY A 33 -7.05 1.07 5.84
N LEU A 34 -8.28 0.56 5.67
CA LEU A 34 -9.06 0.77 4.44
C LEU A 34 -9.76 2.14 4.39
N THR A 35 -9.75 2.91 5.48
CA THR A 35 -10.29 4.28 5.48
C THR A 35 -9.30 5.26 4.83
N GLN A 36 -9.77 6.42 4.36
CA GLN A 36 -8.86 7.46 3.83
C GLN A 36 -7.77 7.86 4.85
N GLU A 37 -8.15 7.98 6.13
CA GLU A 37 -7.21 8.30 7.21
C GLU A 37 -6.21 7.17 7.44
N GLY A 38 -6.68 5.92 7.42
CA GLY A 38 -5.83 4.73 7.53
C GLY A 38 -4.83 4.62 6.38
N ILE A 39 -5.26 4.86 5.15
CA ILE A 39 -4.39 4.88 3.96
C ILE A 39 -3.34 5.99 4.09
N SER A 40 -3.76 7.21 4.47
CA SER A 40 -2.84 8.34 4.63
C SER A 40 -1.77 8.07 5.68
N SER A 41 -2.18 7.55 6.85
CA SER A 41 -1.28 7.20 7.95
C SER A 41 -0.37 6.03 7.57
N GLY A 42 -0.94 4.99 6.97
CA GLY A 42 -0.24 3.78 6.56
C GLY A 42 0.79 4.01 5.46
N LEU A 43 0.62 5.03 4.62
CA LEU A 43 1.58 5.41 3.58
C LEU A 43 2.53 6.55 3.98
N LYS A 44 2.36 7.17 5.15
CA LYS A 44 3.13 8.36 5.58
C LYS A 44 3.13 9.48 4.53
N LEU A 45 2.04 9.62 3.77
CA LEU A 45 1.89 10.61 2.71
C LEU A 45 1.16 11.86 3.19
N LYS A 46 1.46 13.02 2.58
CA LYS A 46 0.73 14.27 2.84
C LYS A 46 -0.76 14.07 2.55
N ARG A 47 -1.61 14.48 3.50
CA ARG A 47 -3.08 14.32 3.44
C ARG A 47 -3.73 14.93 2.18
N SER A 48 -3.09 15.89 1.51
CA SER A 48 -3.60 16.53 0.30
C SER A 48 -3.38 15.74 -1.01
N ALA A 49 -2.52 14.70 -0.99
CA ALA A 49 -2.28 13.86 -2.16
C ALA A 49 -3.25 12.66 -2.23
N ILE A 50 -3.68 12.16 -1.07
CA ILE A 50 -4.51 10.95 -0.97
C ILE A 50 -5.90 11.13 -1.59
N PRO A 51 -6.71 12.16 -1.28
CA PRO A 51 -8.07 12.28 -1.82
C PRO A 51 -8.09 12.33 -3.35
N ARG A 52 -7.18 13.11 -3.95
CA ARG A 52 -7.06 13.23 -5.41
C ARG A 52 -6.66 11.91 -6.07
N ALA A 53 -5.73 11.18 -5.47
CA ALA A 53 -5.31 9.89 -5.98
C ALA A 53 -6.41 8.82 -5.84
N LEU A 54 -7.17 8.83 -4.74
CA LEU A 54 -8.31 7.93 -4.54
C LEU A 54 -9.40 8.21 -5.58
N MET A 55 -9.77 9.48 -5.78
CA MET A 55 -10.75 9.88 -6.80
C MET A 55 -10.35 9.41 -8.20
N SER A 56 -9.11 9.66 -8.61
CA SER A 56 -8.57 9.20 -9.91
C SER A 56 -8.57 7.67 -10.02
N LEU A 57 -8.27 6.94 -8.95
CA LEU A 57 -8.32 5.47 -8.96
C LEU A 57 -9.75 4.90 -9.01
N GLU A 58 -10.71 5.58 -8.39
CA GLU A 58 -12.14 5.26 -8.48
C GLU A 58 -12.65 5.49 -9.91
N GLU A 59 -12.34 6.65 -10.51
CA GLU A 59 -12.69 7.00 -11.89
C GLU A 59 -12.07 6.03 -12.92
N GLU A 60 -10.84 5.58 -12.66
CA GLU A 60 -10.17 4.57 -13.48
C GLU A 60 -10.72 3.15 -13.27
N GLY A 61 -11.58 2.94 -12.27
CA GLY A 61 -12.21 1.66 -11.94
C GLY A 61 -11.26 0.64 -11.28
N TYR A 62 -10.14 1.08 -10.71
CA TYR A 62 -9.21 0.20 -10.00
C TYR A 62 -9.57 0.03 -8.52
N ILE A 63 -10.26 1.00 -7.94
CA ILE A 63 -10.77 0.89 -6.58
C ILE A 63 -12.25 1.25 -6.58
N GLU A 64 -12.95 0.79 -5.55
CA GLU A 64 -14.30 1.24 -5.25
C GLU A 64 -14.40 1.62 -3.78
N SER A 65 -15.45 2.37 -3.43
CA SER A 65 -15.73 2.70 -2.05
C SER A 65 -17.11 2.24 -1.60
N LEU A 66 -17.17 1.83 -0.34
CA LEU A 66 -18.40 1.42 0.32
C LEU A 66 -18.44 1.90 1.77
N LEU A 67 -19.63 1.93 2.36
CA LEU A 67 -19.77 2.09 3.80
C LEU A 67 -19.56 0.74 4.48
N ALA A 68 -18.66 0.65 5.46
CA ALA A 68 -18.41 -0.58 6.21
C ALA A 68 -18.35 -0.30 7.71
N HIS A 69 -18.65 -1.33 8.53
CA HIS A 69 -18.34 -1.26 9.95
C HIS A 69 -16.81 -1.41 10.11
N VAL A 70 -16.15 -0.39 10.65
CA VAL A 70 -14.69 -0.39 10.81
C VAL A 70 -14.34 -0.72 12.25
N LYS A 71 -13.34 -1.59 12.44
CA LYS A 71 -12.86 -1.96 13.78
C LYS A 71 -12.57 -0.72 14.62
N HIS A 72 -13.03 -0.70 15.88
CA HIS A 72 -12.87 0.41 16.83
C HIS A 72 -13.67 1.69 16.53
N PHE A 73 -14.47 1.73 15.45
CA PHE A 73 -15.36 2.86 15.17
C PHE A 73 -16.82 2.51 15.47
N ARG A 74 -17.52 3.41 16.18
CA ARG A 74 -18.94 3.22 16.54
C ARG A 74 -19.90 3.36 15.36
N ARG A 75 -19.50 4.03 14.27
CA ARG A 75 -20.33 4.30 13.09
C ARG A 75 -19.65 3.75 11.84
N ARG A 76 -20.46 3.35 10.85
CA ARG A 76 -19.94 2.96 9.52
C ARG A 76 -19.09 4.08 8.94
N ARG A 77 -18.00 3.71 8.27
CA ARG A 77 -17.09 4.65 7.58
C ARG A 77 -16.98 4.28 6.11
N LYS A 78 -16.69 5.28 5.28
CA LYS A 78 -16.28 5.07 3.90
C LYS A 78 -14.92 4.38 3.90
N VAL A 79 -14.84 3.22 3.26
CA VAL A 79 -13.62 2.45 3.05
C VAL A 79 -13.38 2.28 1.56
N TYR A 80 -12.13 2.03 1.19
CA TYR A 80 -11.69 1.83 -0.20
C TYR A 80 -11.13 0.43 -0.35
N VAL A 81 -11.56 -0.29 -1.38
CA VAL A 81 -11.11 -1.65 -1.70
C VAL A 81 -10.76 -1.76 -3.16
N LEU A 82 -9.92 -2.75 -3.50
CA LEU A 82 -9.60 -3.04 -4.89
C LEU A 82 -10.82 -3.69 -5.57
N THR A 83 -11.12 -3.26 -6.79
CA THR A 83 -11.96 -4.03 -7.71
C THR A 83 -11.16 -5.22 -8.26
N ASP A 84 -11.80 -6.14 -9.00
CA ASP A 84 -11.07 -7.23 -9.67
C ASP A 84 -9.96 -6.70 -10.59
N ARG A 85 -10.28 -5.67 -11.37
CA ARG A 85 -9.30 -4.96 -12.22
C ARG A 85 -8.18 -4.31 -11.39
N GLY A 86 -8.52 -3.80 -10.21
CA GLY A 86 -7.57 -3.28 -9.22
C GLY A 86 -6.61 -4.34 -8.70
N ILE A 87 -7.13 -5.52 -8.35
CA ILE A 87 -6.35 -6.67 -7.90
C ILE A 87 -5.34 -7.08 -8.97
N GLU A 88 -5.78 -7.23 -10.22
CA GLU A 88 -4.89 -7.56 -11.33
C GLU A 88 -3.81 -6.50 -11.55
N ARG A 89 -4.20 -5.22 -11.53
CA ARG A 89 -3.25 -4.11 -11.73
C ARG A 89 -2.21 -4.07 -10.61
N ALA A 90 -2.64 -4.23 -9.35
CA ALA A 90 -1.77 -4.26 -8.19
C ALA A 90 -0.86 -5.50 -8.20
N ALA A 91 -1.35 -6.66 -8.62
CA ALA A 91 -0.55 -7.87 -8.78
C ALA A 91 0.55 -7.68 -9.85
N ARG A 92 0.20 -7.15 -11.04
CA ARG A 92 1.19 -6.82 -12.08
C ARG A 92 2.24 -5.83 -11.58
N LEU A 93 1.80 -4.79 -10.87
CA LEU A 93 2.69 -3.80 -10.28
C LEU A 93 3.62 -4.42 -9.22
N PHE A 94 3.12 -5.35 -8.40
CA PHE A 94 3.93 -6.06 -7.44
C PHE A 94 4.99 -6.93 -8.13
N GLU A 95 4.60 -7.65 -9.18
CA GLU A 95 5.52 -8.43 -10.02
C GLU A 95 6.64 -7.58 -10.64
N GLU A 96 6.36 -6.33 -11.03
CA GLU A 96 7.37 -5.39 -11.55
C GLU A 96 8.45 -5.01 -10.50
N VAL A 97 8.14 -5.10 -9.20
CA VAL A 97 8.99 -4.57 -8.12
C VAL A 97 9.47 -5.60 -7.11
N LYS A 98 8.85 -6.79 -7.06
CA LYS A 98 9.04 -7.77 -5.99
C LYS A 98 10.49 -8.22 -5.78
N ASP A 99 11.28 -8.30 -6.84
CA ASP A 99 12.67 -8.78 -6.77
C ASP A 99 13.70 -7.62 -6.64
N ARG A 100 13.22 -6.37 -6.54
CA ARG A 100 14.10 -5.23 -6.27
C ARG A 100 14.67 -5.34 -4.85
N LYS A 101 15.98 -5.12 -4.72
CA LYS A 101 16.67 -5.10 -3.43
C LYS A 101 16.61 -3.70 -2.82
N ILE A 102 16.32 -3.64 -1.53
CA ILE A 102 16.26 -2.45 -0.70
C ILE A 102 17.20 -2.66 0.48
N LEU A 103 17.99 -1.63 0.80
CA LEU A 103 18.85 -1.62 1.97
C LEU A 103 18.02 -1.33 3.23
N VAL A 104 17.90 -2.32 4.10
CA VAL A 104 17.28 -2.17 5.42
C VAL A 104 18.37 -1.85 6.42
N LYS A 105 18.23 -0.71 7.09
CA LYS A 105 19.14 -0.25 8.14
C LYS A 105 18.44 -0.28 9.49
N THR A 106 19.02 -1.00 10.42
CA THR A 106 18.68 -0.97 11.85
C THR A 106 19.86 -0.36 12.62
N PRO A 107 19.71 -0.04 13.91
CA PRO A 107 20.85 0.36 14.74
C PRO A 107 21.96 -0.71 14.82
N GLU A 108 21.61 -1.98 14.62
CA GLU A 108 22.48 -3.15 14.86
C GLU A 108 23.05 -3.75 13.57
N GLU A 109 22.27 -3.75 12.48
CA GLU A 109 22.63 -4.36 11.21
C GLU A 109 22.15 -3.55 9.99
N GLU A 110 22.90 -3.69 8.88
CA GLU A 110 22.45 -3.33 7.54
C GLU A 110 22.35 -4.58 6.69
N ARG A 111 21.22 -4.78 6.01
CA ARG A 111 21.01 -5.93 5.12
C ARG A 111 20.22 -5.57 3.87
N LEU A 112 20.51 -6.24 2.77
CA LEU A 112 19.72 -6.13 1.54
C LEU A 112 18.58 -7.14 1.57
N MET A 113 17.35 -6.67 1.44
CA MET A 113 16.15 -7.50 1.31
C MET A 113 15.42 -7.17 0.02
N THR A 114 14.79 -8.15 -0.59
CA THR A 114 13.87 -7.95 -1.71
C THR A 114 12.55 -7.33 -1.24
N VAL A 115 11.86 -6.62 -2.13
CA VAL A 115 10.50 -6.12 -1.85
C VAL A 115 9.56 -7.26 -1.46
N ARG A 116 9.71 -8.46 -2.04
CA ARG A 116 8.91 -9.64 -1.69
C ARG A 116 9.07 -10.04 -0.23
N GLU A 117 10.32 -10.12 0.24
CA GLU A 117 10.63 -10.45 1.63
C GLU A 117 10.08 -9.36 2.56
N LEU A 118 10.24 -8.09 2.20
CA LEU A 118 9.71 -6.95 2.96
C LEU A 118 8.17 -6.89 2.97
N PHE A 119 7.51 -7.33 1.91
CA PHE A 119 6.04 -7.43 1.86
C PHE A 119 5.49 -8.58 2.71
N SER A 120 6.34 -9.50 3.12
CA SER A 120 5.99 -10.65 3.96
C SER A 120 6.50 -10.51 5.40
N SER A 121 7.26 -9.45 5.71
CA SER A 121 7.79 -9.18 7.04
C SER A 121 6.87 -8.26 7.85
N ASP A 122 7.25 -8.04 9.12
CA ASP A 122 6.58 -7.12 10.04
C ASP A 122 6.88 -5.63 9.77
N ILE A 123 7.72 -5.32 8.77
CA ILE A 123 8.01 -3.93 8.42
C ILE A 123 6.74 -3.27 7.89
N PRO A 124 6.35 -2.09 8.41
CA PRO A 124 5.18 -1.38 7.95
C PRO A 124 5.20 -1.16 6.43
N VAL A 125 4.12 -1.54 5.76
CA VAL A 125 4.02 -1.47 4.29
C VAL A 125 4.35 -0.08 3.75
N GLY A 126 3.99 1.00 4.46
CA GLY A 126 4.34 2.37 4.07
C GLY A 126 5.83 2.58 3.94
N SER A 127 6.61 2.09 4.90
CA SER A 127 8.08 2.14 4.89
C SER A 127 8.64 1.31 3.74
N VAL A 128 8.07 0.12 3.47
CA VAL A 128 8.47 -0.70 2.31
C VAL A 128 8.27 0.05 0.99
N LEU A 129 7.08 0.63 0.81
CA LEU A 129 6.72 1.36 -0.40
C LEU A 129 7.54 2.64 -0.61
N GLU A 130 7.92 3.30 0.48
CA GLU A 130 8.86 4.42 0.45
C GLU A 130 10.28 3.94 0.07
N GLY A 131 10.74 2.84 0.67
CA GLY A 131 12.03 2.22 0.35
C GLY A 131 12.18 1.78 -1.09
N ILE A 132 11.09 1.44 -1.79
CA ILE A 132 11.13 1.15 -3.24
C ILE A 132 11.58 2.38 -4.04
N ASN A 133 11.26 3.59 -3.58
CA ASN A 133 11.62 4.84 -4.26
C ASN A 133 13.00 5.35 -3.84
N GLU A 134 13.35 5.18 -2.56
CA GLU A 134 14.60 5.70 -1.97
C GLU A 134 15.76 4.69 -2.02
N GLY A 135 15.47 3.41 -2.26
CA GLY A 135 16.45 2.32 -2.25
C GLY A 135 16.88 1.86 -0.84
N MET A 136 16.37 2.50 0.21
CA MET A 136 16.66 2.15 1.60
C MET A 136 15.48 2.41 2.54
N ILE A 137 15.48 1.73 3.69
CA ILE A 137 14.52 1.93 4.78
C ILE A 137 15.30 1.96 6.10
N TYR A 138 14.99 2.92 6.95
CA TYR A 138 15.43 2.93 8.34
C TYR A 138 14.35 2.31 9.22
N VAL A 139 14.75 1.32 10.02
CA VAL A 139 13.92 0.64 11.00
C VAL A 139 14.56 0.87 12.37
N GLY A 140 13.85 1.59 13.25
CA GLY A 140 14.30 1.93 14.59
C GLY A 140 13.11 2.25 15.48
#